data_AF-A0A9N9EQ23-F1
#
_entry.id   AF-A0A9N9EQ23-F1
#
_cell.length_a   1.000
_cell.length_b   1.000
_cell.length_c   1.000
_cell.angle_alpha   90.00
_cell.angle_beta   90.00
_cell.angle_gamma   90.00
#
_symmetry.space_group_name_H-M   'P 1'
#
loop_
_entity.id
_entity.type
_entity.pdbx_description
1 polymer ?
#
loop_
_entity_poly.entity_id
_entity_poly.type
_entity_poly.pdbx_seq_one_letter_code
_entity_poly.pdbx_strand_id
1 'polypeptide(L)'
;PMASCQSLNVIEAGLRDLMQNSVPFGGKIIILGGDFRQVLPIVRHGSCIAQVNASLKRSSLWALFQKFQLNQNMRVKEDEKKFSKWLLQLGDESLSTVNGEIQLPP
;
A
#
# COMPACT_ATOMS: atom_id res chain seq x y z
N PRO A 1 0.21 2.02 1.84
CA PRO A 1 1.33 1.63 2.74
C PRO A 1 2.32 2.77 2.92
N MET A 2 2.70 3.02 4.17
CA MET A 2 3.55 4.15 4.55
C MET A 2 5.04 3.93 4.25
N ALA A 3 5.46 2.69 3.97
CA ALA A 3 6.84 2.40 3.61
C ALA A 3 7.21 3.03 2.26
N SER A 4 8.39 3.61 2.18
CA SER A 4 8.87 4.27 0.96
C SER A 4 9.58 3.29 0.02
N CYS A 5 9.57 3.60 -1.28
CA CYS A 5 10.38 2.90 -2.27
C CYS A 5 11.88 2.94 -1.93
N GLN A 6 12.35 4.01 -1.27
CA GLN A 6 13.74 4.16 -0.83
C GLN A 6 14.10 3.10 0.22
N SER A 7 13.22 2.89 1.21
CA SER A 7 13.43 1.86 2.24
C SER A 7 13.52 0.47 1.62
N LEU A 8 12.70 0.16 0.61
CA LEU A 8 12.75 -1.11 -0.11
C LEU A 8 14.08 -1.29 -0.86
N ASN A 9 14.59 -0.23 -1.50
CA ASN A 9 15.87 -0.27 -2.21
C ASN A 9 17.05 -0.49 -1.24
N VAL A 10 17.01 0.14 -0.06
CA VAL A 10 18.05 -0.07 0.98
C VAL A 10 18.04 -1.52 1.46
N ILE A 11 16.86 -2.10 1.69
CA ILE A 11 16.73 -3.52 2.07
C ILE A 11 17.24 -4.42 0.96
N GLU A 12 16.91 -4.13 -0.30
CA GLU A 12 17.37 -4.91 -1.44
C GLU A 12 18.90 -4.92 -1.58
N ALA A 13 19.52 -3.73 -1.51
CA ALA A 13 20.95 -3.58 -1.61
C ALA A 13 21.67 -4.22 -0.41
N GLY A 14 21.15 -3.98 0.80
CA GLY A 14 21.70 -4.56 2.02
C GLY A 14 21.63 -6.08 2.03
N LEU A 15 20.54 -6.69 1.57
CA LEU A 15 20.42 -8.15 1.50
C LEU A 15 21.34 -8.75 0.43
N ARG A 16 21.55 -8.08 -0.71
CA ARG A 16 22.53 -8.54 -1.71
C ARG A 16 23.95 -8.50 -1.18
N ASP A 17 24.32 -7.41 -0.50
CA ASP A 17 25.63 -7.26 0.11
C ASP A 17 25.87 -8.31 1.20
N LEU A 18 24.93 -8.46 2.13
CA LEU A 18 25.01 -9.47 3.20
C LEU A 18 25.11 -10.90 2.67
N MET A 19 24.38 -11.21 1.60
CA MET A 19 24.34 -12.55 1.01
C MET A 19 25.42 -12.77 -0.06
N GLN A 20 26.24 -11.74 -0.34
CA GLN A 20 27.34 -11.76 -1.30
C GLN A 20 26.95 -12.33 -2.66
N ASN A 21 25.76 -11.96 -3.16
CA ASN A 21 25.27 -12.39 -4.46
C ASN A 21 24.38 -11.33 -5.13
N SER A 22 24.20 -11.47 -6.44
CA SER A 22 23.40 -10.55 -7.26
C SER A 22 21.93 -10.95 -7.38
N VAL A 23 21.49 -12.00 -6.69
CA VAL A 23 20.09 -12.42 -6.71
C VAL A 23 19.24 -11.34 -6.04
N PRO A 24 18.05 -10.98 -6.56
CA PRO A 24 17.17 -10.02 -5.89
C PRO A 24 16.98 -10.36 -4.41
N PHE A 25 17.15 -9.35 -3.55
CA PHE A 25 17.06 -9.48 -2.09
C PHE A 25 17.97 -10.59 -1.50
N GLY A 26 19.11 -10.88 -2.13
CA GLY A 26 20.04 -11.92 -1.68
C GLY A 26 19.44 -13.33 -1.71
N GLY A 27 18.41 -13.55 -2.54
CA GLY A 27 17.68 -14.83 -2.64
C GLY A 27 16.66 -15.06 -1.52
N LYS A 28 16.32 -14.04 -0.73
CA LYS A 28 15.31 -14.16 0.33
C LYS A 28 13.90 -13.97 -0.22
N ILE A 29 12.96 -14.70 0.37
CA ILE A 29 11.53 -14.49 0.12
C ILE A 29 11.10 -13.21 0.85
N ILE A 30 10.60 -12.24 0.08
CA ILE A 30 10.09 -10.97 0.62
C ILE A 30 8.58 -10.94 0.48
N ILE A 31 7.89 -10.70 1.61
CA ILE A 31 6.45 -10.51 1.65
C ILE A 31 6.18 -9.07 2.06
N LEU A 32 5.52 -8.32 1.18
CA LEU A 32 5.04 -6.98 1.47
C LEU A 32 3.55 -7.04 1.78
N GLY A 33 3.16 -6.52 2.95
CA GLY A 33 1.77 -6.42 3.37
C GLY A 33 1.37 -4.96 3.57
N GLY A 34 0.12 -4.64 3.25
CA GLY A 34 -0.45 -3.33 3.53
C GLY A 34 -1.68 -3.02 2.70
N ASP A 35 -2.28 -1.87 2.99
CA ASP A 35 -3.40 -1.34 2.25
C ASP A 35 -2.98 -0.06 1.50
N PHE A 36 -3.24 -0.01 0.21
CA PHE A 36 -2.93 1.17 -0.63
C PHE A 36 -4.07 2.19 -0.70
N ARG A 37 -5.23 1.88 -0.12
CA ARG A 37 -6.32 2.83 0.13
C ARG A 37 -6.06 3.66 1.39
N GLN A 38 -5.08 3.24 2.21
CA GLN A 38 -4.55 4.06 3.30
C GLN A 38 -3.57 5.12 2.77
N VAL A 39 -3.14 6.00 3.67
CA VAL A 39 -2.26 7.14 3.35
C VAL A 39 -0.98 6.73 2.61
N LEU A 40 -0.54 7.63 1.71
CA LEU A 40 0.75 7.57 1.04
C LEU A 40 1.90 7.81 2.03
N PRO A 41 3.16 7.44 1.67
CA PRO A 41 4.32 7.79 2.47
C PRO A 41 4.45 9.31 2.64
N ILE A 42 4.80 9.73 3.86
CA ILE A 42 5.02 11.13 4.18
C ILE A 42 6.36 11.58 3.60
N VAL A 43 6.33 12.62 2.77
CA VAL A 43 7.54 13.33 2.31
C VAL A 43 7.50 14.74 2.89
N ARG A 44 8.38 15.03 3.86
CA ARG A 44 8.41 16.35 4.53
C ARG A 44 8.68 17.44 3.49
N HIS A 45 7.81 18.47 3.48
CA HIS A 45 7.85 19.57 2.51
C HIS A 45 7.78 19.11 1.04
N GLY A 46 7.30 17.88 0.79
CA GLY A 46 7.21 17.29 -0.54
C GLY A 46 5.91 17.61 -1.25
N SER A 47 5.97 17.77 -2.56
CA SER A 47 4.79 17.88 -3.42
C SER A 47 3.99 16.57 -3.47
N CYS A 48 2.76 16.61 -3.98
CA CYS A 48 1.96 15.41 -4.24
C CYS A 48 2.71 14.42 -5.15
N ILE A 49 3.41 14.93 -6.17
CA ILE A 49 4.24 14.11 -7.07
C ILE A 49 5.37 13.41 -6.29
N ALA A 50 6.01 14.12 -5.35
CA ALA A 50 7.05 13.53 -4.51
C ALA A 50 6.49 12.39 -3.62
N GLN A 51 5.30 12.57 -3.07
CA GLN A 51 4.63 11.52 -2.26
C GLN A 51 4.28 10.29 -3.11
N VAL A 52 3.75 10.49 -4.32
CA VAL A 52 3.47 9.40 -5.25
C VAL A 52 4.75 8.66 -5.61
N ASN A 53 5.82 9.38 -5.96
CA ASN A 53 7.12 8.80 -6.32
C ASN A 53 7.79 8.06 -5.15
N ALA A 54 7.53 8.49 -3.91
CA ALA A 54 7.99 7.78 -2.73
C ALA A 54 7.21 6.47 -2.47
N SER A 55 6.06 6.25 -3.09
CA SER A 55 5.26 5.04 -2.87
C SER A 55 5.92 3.77 -3.40
N LEU A 56 5.70 2.65 -2.71
CA LEU A 56 6.22 1.34 -3.14
C LEU A 56 5.84 0.98 -4.58
N LYS A 57 4.62 1.34 -5.03
CA LYS A 57 4.15 1.05 -6.40
C LYS A 57 5.00 1.73 -7.47
N ARG A 58 5.74 2.79 -7.13
CA ARG A 58 6.63 3.51 -8.05
C ARG A 58 8.06 2.98 -8.05
N SER A 59 8.40 2.04 -7.17
CA SER A 59 9.72 1.37 -7.20
C SER A 59 9.86 0.51 -8.45
N SER A 60 11.04 0.48 -9.05
CA SER A 60 11.38 -0.48 -10.11
C SER A 60 11.32 -1.92 -9.62
N LEU A 61 11.60 -2.15 -8.32
CA LEU A 61 11.52 -3.47 -7.69
C LEU A 61 10.09 -3.99 -7.60
N TRP A 62 9.07 -3.13 -7.72
CA TRP A 62 7.67 -3.53 -7.68
C TRP A 62 7.31 -4.57 -8.75
N ALA A 63 7.99 -4.53 -9.91
CA ALA A 63 7.82 -5.49 -10.98
C ALA A 63 8.25 -6.92 -10.61
N LEU A 64 9.06 -7.09 -9.56
CA LEU A 64 9.52 -8.40 -9.09
C LEU A 64 8.48 -9.10 -8.21
N PHE A 65 7.47 -8.39 -7.71
CA PHE A 65 6.50 -8.93 -6.77
C PHE A 65 5.27 -9.50 -7.47
N GLN A 66 4.91 -10.72 -7.07
CA GLN A 66 3.58 -11.26 -7.35
C GLN A 66 2.56 -10.60 -6.41
N LYS A 67 1.42 -10.20 -6.97
CA LYS A 67 0.36 -9.51 -6.22
C LYS A 67 -0.67 -10.53 -5.74
N PHE A 68 -0.99 -10.46 -4.46
CA PHE A 68 -2.08 -11.20 -3.84
C PHE A 68 -3.02 -10.22 -3.14
N GLN A 69 -4.31 -10.52 -3.19
CA GLN A 69 -5.34 -9.70 -2.56
C GLN A 69 -6.11 -10.54 -1.55
N LEU A 70 -6.22 -10.03 -0.32
CA LEU A 70 -7.09 -10.60 0.70
C LEU A 70 -8.50 -10.01 0.53
N ASN A 71 -9.48 -10.89 0.34
CA ASN A 71 -10.87 -10.49 0.05
C ASN A 71 -11.81 -10.62 1.24
N GLN A 72 -11.39 -11.32 2.30
CA GLN A 72 -12.22 -11.53 3.49
C GLN A 72 -11.74 -10.66 4.64
N ASN A 73 -12.60 -9.76 5.11
CA ASN A 73 -12.36 -8.98 6.31
C ASN A 73 -12.72 -9.82 7.54
N MET A 74 -11.70 -10.36 8.21
CA MET A 74 -11.88 -11.21 9.40
C MET A 74 -12.12 -10.43 10.70
N ARG A 75 -11.98 -9.09 10.68
CA ARG A 75 -12.19 -8.24 11.86
C ARG A 75 -13.66 -7.86 12.05
N VAL A 76 -14.40 -7.78 10.94
CA VAL A 76 -15.76 -7.26 10.90
C VAL A 76 -16.74 -8.29 11.44
N LYS A 77 -17.59 -7.86 12.37
CA LYS A 77 -18.72 -8.65 12.85
C LYS A 77 -19.90 -8.60 11.87
N GLU A 78 -20.86 -9.51 12.02
CA GLU A 78 -22.03 -9.61 11.14
C GLU A 78 -22.84 -8.29 11.08
N ASP A 79 -22.99 -7.61 12.21
CA ASP A 79 -23.69 -6.32 12.34
C ASP A 79 -22.92 -5.13 11.74
N GLU A 80 -21.60 -5.24 11.61
CA GLU A 80 -20.73 -4.18 11.07
C GLU A 80 -20.52 -4.28 9.55
N LYS A 81 -21.03 -5.33 8.90
CA LYS A 81 -20.81 -5.59 7.46
C LYS A 81 -21.24 -4.44 6.56
N LYS A 82 -22.34 -3.77 6.90
CA LYS A 82 -22.85 -2.63 6.12
C LYS A 82 -21.86 -1.45 6.16
N PHE A 83 -21.39 -1.10 7.35
CA PHE A 83 -20.40 -0.03 7.54
C PHE A 83 -19.06 -0.39 6.90
N SER A 84 -18.60 -1.64 7.06
CA SER A 84 -17.37 -2.09 6.40
C SER A 84 -17.44 -2.00 4.88
N LYS A 85 -18.59 -2.33 4.27
CA LYS A 85 -18.76 -2.22 2.82
C LYS A 85 -18.71 -0.75 2.38
N TRP A 86 -19.35 0.13 3.13
CA TRP A 86 -19.29 1.57 2.88
C TRP A 86 -17.86 2.12 2.98
N LEU A 87 -17.09 1.73 4.01
CA LEU A 87 -15.67 2.12 4.14
C LEU A 87 -14.81 1.66 2.97
N LEU A 88 -15.06 0.45 2.45
CA LEU A 88 -14.33 -0.04 1.27
C LEU A 88 -14.67 0.81 0.03
N GLN A 89 -15.95 1.11 -0.18
CA GLN A 89 -16.38 1.97 -1.29
C GLN A 89 -15.78 3.37 -1.21
N LEU A 90 -15.65 3.92 0.00
CA LEU A 90 -14.97 5.18 0.26
C LEU A 90 -13.49 5.11 -0.16
N GLY A 91 -12.77 4.08 0.30
CA GLY A 91 -11.35 3.89 -0.02
C GLY A 91 -11.07 3.58 -1.50
N ASP A 92 -12.05 3.01 -2.21
CA ASP A 92 -11.99 2.74 -3.65
C ASP A 92 -12.48 3.92 -4.50
N GLU A 93 -12.83 5.04 -3.87
CA GLU A 93 -13.36 6.26 -4.53
C GLU A 93 -14.62 5.99 -5.39
N SER A 94 -15.45 5.03 -4.96
CA SER A 94 -16.63 4.56 -5.70
C SER A 94 -17.98 5.08 -5.16
N LEU A 95 -17.95 5.90 -4.10
CA LEU A 95 -19.14 6.54 -3.55
C LEU A 95 -19.56 7.75 -4.39
N SER A 96 -20.86 7.89 -4.62
CA SER A 96 -21.41 9.12 -5.22
C SER A 96 -21.32 10.28 -4.23
N THR A 97 -20.78 11.40 -4.69
CA THR A 97 -20.74 12.65 -3.92
C THR A 97 -21.87 13.57 -4.37
N VAL A 98 -22.44 14.32 -3.43
CA VAL A 98 -23.41 15.39 -3.72
C VAL A 98 -22.76 16.69 -3.28
N ASN A 99 -22.51 17.61 -4.22
CA ASN A 99 -21.78 18.87 -3.96
C ASN A 99 -20.39 18.68 -3.32
N GLY A 100 -19.71 17.57 -3.59
CA GLY A 100 -18.41 17.25 -2.99
C GLY A 100 -18.48 16.67 -1.57
N GLU A 101 -19.69 16.46 -1.04
CA GLU A 101 -19.90 15.84 0.26
C GLU A 101 -20.21 14.35 0.11
N ILE A 102 -19.79 13.57 1.12
CA ILE A 102 -20.05 12.13 1.22
C ILE A 102 -21.11 11.93 2.29
N GLN A 103 -22.16 11.16 1.96
CA GLN A 103 -23.14 10.74 2.97
C GLN A 103 -22.57 9.64 3.87
N LEU A 104 -22.64 9.88 5.17
CA LEU A 104 -22.33 8.87 6.17
C LEU A 104 -23.46 7.83 6.22
N PRO A 105 -23.13 6.55 6.43
CA PRO A 105 -24.12 5.53 6.65
C PRO A 105 -24.85 5.81 7.99
N PRO A 106 -26.16 5.49 8.06
CA PRO A 106 -26.93 5.62 9.29
C PRO A 106 -26.43 4.69 10.40
#